data_AF-A0A7S1H2V0-F1
#
_entry.id   AF-A0A7S1H2V0-F1
#
_cell.length_a   1.000
_cell.length_b   1.000
_cell.length_c   1.000
_cell.angle_alpha   90.00
_cell.angle_beta   90.00
_cell.angle_gamma   90.00
#
_symmetry.space_group_name_H-M   'P 1'
#
loop_
_entity.id
_entity.type
_entity.pdbx_description
1 polymer ?
#
loop_
_entity_poly.entity_id
_entity_poly.type
_entity_poly.pdbx_seq_one_letter_code
_entity_poly.pdbx_strand_id
1 'polypeptide(L)'
;EMAKLQGATVVATASSHKLEAAQAAGADHILECDNHCKFASKVKDLFPNGVDVVYDSIGLKTADESLSCLKLRGACVLYDNSSGSPAVIFPTPTLAAGSWCM
;
A
#
# COMPACT_ATOMS: atom_id res chain seq x y z
N GLU A 1 7.75 -11.67 -0.23
CA GLU A 1 8.31 -12.85 -0.95
C GLU A 1 7.75 -13.01 -2.37
N MET A 2 6.46 -13.33 -2.58
CA MET A 2 5.95 -13.65 -3.93
C MET A 2 6.21 -12.56 -4.99
N ALA A 3 5.92 -11.29 -4.69
CA ALA A 3 6.21 -10.19 -5.61
C ALA A 3 7.71 -10.06 -5.91
N LYS A 4 8.56 -10.28 -4.90
CA LYS A 4 10.02 -10.23 -5.04
C LYS A 4 10.55 -11.33 -5.94
N LEU A 5 10.01 -12.55 -5.80
CA LEU A 5 10.34 -13.69 -6.66
C LEU A 5 9.96 -13.45 -8.13
N GLN A 6 8.95 -12.60 -8.38
CA GLN A 6 8.56 -12.17 -9.73
C GLN A 6 9.38 -10.98 -10.25
N GLY A 7 10.40 -10.53 -9.51
CA GLY A 7 11.27 -9.41 -9.93
C GLY A 7 10.72 -8.03 -9.64
N ALA A 8 9.65 -7.90 -8.85
CA ALA A 8 9.12 -6.60 -8.45
C ALA A 8 10.03 -5.91 -7.41
N THR A 9 10.03 -4.58 -7.43
CA THR A 9 10.53 -3.75 -6.32
C THR A 9 9.46 -3.69 -5.24
N VAL A 10 9.79 -4.11 -4.02
CA VAL A 10 8.82 -4.27 -2.93
C VAL A 10 9.03 -3.20 -1.86
N VAL A 11 7.98 -2.40 -1.64
CA VAL A 11 7.84 -1.55 -0.45
C VAL A 11 6.98 -2.28 0.57
N ALA A 12 7.53 -2.55 1.75
CA ALA A 12 6.80 -3.19 2.83
C ALA A 12 6.50 -2.19 3.95
N THR A 13 5.24 -2.12 4.38
CA THR A 13 4.84 -1.40 5.60
C THR A 13 4.70 -2.39 6.76
N ALA A 14 5.43 -2.17 7.85
CA ALA A 14 5.37 -3.05 9.00
C ALA A 14 5.51 -2.28 10.32
N SER A 15 4.98 -2.83 11.41
CA SER A 15 5.24 -2.32 12.76
C SER A 15 6.71 -2.53 13.14
N SER A 16 7.24 -1.70 14.05
CA SER A 16 8.65 -1.72 14.52
C SER A 16 9.24 -3.12 14.76
N HIS A 17 8.52 -3.98 15.47
CA HIS A 17 8.98 -5.34 15.82
C HIS A 17 8.98 -6.35 14.64
N LYS A 18 8.51 -5.95 13.45
CA LYS A 18 8.43 -6.79 12.24
C LYS A 18 9.32 -6.28 11.09
N LEU A 19 10.09 -5.22 11.32
CA LEU A 19 10.93 -4.63 10.28
C LEU A 19 12.01 -5.62 9.81
N GLU A 20 12.69 -6.31 10.72
CA GLU A 20 13.70 -7.31 10.37
C GLU A 20 13.10 -8.49 9.58
N ALA A 21 11.90 -8.93 9.96
CA ALA A 21 11.19 -9.99 9.24
C ALA A 21 10.83 -9.54 7.81
N ALA A 22 10.38 -8.29 7.63
CA ALA A 22 10.08 -7.74 6.32
C ALA A 22 11.34 -7.64 5.44
N GLN A 23 12.48 -7.27 6.04
CA GLN A 23 13.78 -7.25 5.35
C GLN A 23 14.21 -8.65 4.92
N ALA A 24 14.14 -9.63 5.83
CA ALA A 24 14.50 -11.01 5.55
C ALA A 24 13.62 -11.64 4.45
N ALA A 25 12.35 -11.22 4.36
CA ALA A 25 11.40 -11.61 3.32
C ALA A 25 11.67 -10.96 1.94
N GLY A 26 12.73 -10.15 1.82
CA GLY A 26 13.20 -9.57 0.57
C GLY A 26 12.56 -8.23 0.18
N ALA A 27 12.06 -7.45 1.15
CA ALA A 27 11.62 -6.08 0.88
C ALA A 27 12.81 -5.18 0.51
N ASP A 28 12.65 -4.37 -0.55
CA ASP A 28 13.66 -3.40 -1.00
C ASP A 28 13.63 -2.14 -0.16
N HIS A 29 12.42 -1.70 0.19
CA HIS A 29 12.17 -0.55 1.03
C HIS A 29 11.23 -0.93 2.15
N ILE A 30 11.56 -0.48 3.36
CA ILE A 30 10.78 -0.76 4.55
C ILE A 30 10.31 0.57 5.14
N LEU A 31 9.00 0.69 5.30
CA LEU A 31 8.37 1.84 5.93
C LEU A 31 7.74 1.37 7.24
N GLU A 32 8.12 2.00 8.33
CA GLU A 32 7.47 1.74 9.61
C GLU A 32 6.03 2.28 9.58
N CYS A 33 5.05 1.40 9.82
CA CYS A 33 3.64 1.77 10.04
C CYS A 33 3.47 2.08 11.52
N ASP A 34 3.32 3.36 11.85
CA ASP A 34 2.95 3.81 13.19
C ASP A 34 1.42 3.76 13.37
N ASN A 35 0.90 4.31 14.48
CA ASN A 35 -0.55 4.32 14.75
C ASN A 35 -1.40 5.02 13.69
N HIS A 36 -0.80 5.89 12.87
CA HIS A 36 -1.49 6.66 11.84
C HIS A 36 -1.19 6.15 10.43
N CYS A 37 -0.24 5.22 10.27
CA CYS A 37 0.14 4.58 9.02
C CYS A 37 0.26 5.56 7.85
N LYS A 38 0.94 6.69 8.07
CA LYS A 38 1.19 7.71 7.04
C LYS A 38 2.42 7.34 6.22
N PHE A 39 2.20 6.64 5.11
CA PHE A 39 3.26 6.14 4.24
C PHE A 39 3.21 6.70 2.82
N ALA A 40 2.11 7.32 2.39
CA ALA A 40 1.93 7.75 1.01
C ALA A 40 2.94 8.79 0.53
N SER A 41 3.31 9.75 1.38
CA SER A 41 4.37 10.71 1.05
C SER A 41 5.72 10.02 0.86
N LYS A 42 6.11 9.15 1.79
CA LYS A 42 7.38 8.40 1.73
C LYS A 42 7.44 7.50 0.50
N VAL A 43 6.31 6.87 0.13
CA VAL A 43 6.21 6.08 -1.10
C VAL A 43 6.41 6.96 -2.31
N LYS A 44 5.83 8.17 -2.35
CA LYS A 44 6.02 9.11 -3.46
C LYS A 44 7.43 9.68 -3.55
N ASP A 45 8.12 9.84 -2.42
CA ASP A 45 9.54 10.25 -2.43
C ASP A 45 10.43 9.19 -3.10
N LEU A 46 10.10 7.91 -2.93
CA LEU A 46 10.79 6.78 -3.57
C LEU A 46 10.31 6.57 -5.01
N PHE A 47 9.01 6.70 -5.25
CA PHE A 47 8.32 6.45 -6.51
C PHE A 47 7.42 7.64 -6.87
N PRO A 48 7.96 8.71 -7.50
CA PRO A 48 7.21 9.94 -7.77
C PRO A 48 5.93 9.74 -8.59
N ASN A 49 5.90 8.72 -9.44
CA ASN A 49 4.74 8.37 -10.25
C ASN A 49 3.71 7.50 -9.51
N GLY A 50 4.01 7.06 -8.29
CA GLY A 50 3.24 6.07 -7.53
C GLY A 50 3.59 4.62 -7.87
N VAL A 51 2.98 3.69 -7.15
CA VAL A 51 3.19 2.24 -7.28
C VAL A 51 2.14 1.61 -8.19
N ASP A 52 2.50 0.50 -8.82
CA ASP A 52 1.61 -0.27 -9.71
C ASP A 52 0.43 -0.89 -8.95
N VAL A 53 0.73 -1.53 -7.83
CA VAL A 53 -0.24 -2.28 -7.04
C VAL A 53 0.03 -2.10 -5.55
N VAL A 54 -1.03 -1.92 -4.77
CA VAL A 54 -1.00 -2.00 -3.30
C VAL A 54 -1.80 -3.22 -2.86
N TYR A 55 -1.24 -4.00 -1.94
CA TYR A 55 -1.94 -5.10 -1.27
C TYR A 55 -2.18 -4.70 0.19
N ASP A 56 -3.44 -4.59 0.59
CA ASP A 56 -3.82 -4.07 1.90
C ASP A 56 -4.76 -5.04 2.63
N SER A 57 -4.45 -5.29 3.91
CA SER A 57 -5.21 -6.14 4.85
C SER A 57 -5.73 -5.37 6.07
N ILE A 58 -5.37 -4.09 6.19
CA ILE A 58 -5.74 -3.26 7.32
C ILE A 58 -7.09 -2.61 7.04
N GLY A 59 -7.29 -2.04 5.85
CA GLY A 59 -8.58 -1.50 5.42
C GLY A 59 -8.84 -0.08 5.92
N LEU A 60 -9.87 0.14 6.75
CA LEU A 60 -10.37 1.48 7.14
C LEU A 60 -9.27 2.49 7.53
N LYS A 61 -8.23 2.08 8.25
CA LYS A 61 -7.16 2.98 8.69
C LYS A 61 -6.14 3.36 7.60
N THR A 62 -6.03 2.56 6.55
CA THR A 62 -4.97 2.67 5.53
C THR A 62 -5.51 2.91 4.13
N ALA A 63 -6.81 2.74 3.90
CA ALA A 63 -7.42 2.80 2.57
C ALA A 63 -7.07 4.08 1.78
N ASP A 64 -7.14 5.26 2.42
CA ASP A 64 -6.81 6.54 1.77
C ASP A 64 -5.31 6.66 1.42
N GLU A 65 -4.44 6.18 2.31
CA GLU A 65 -2.99 6.18 2.08
C GLU A 65 -2.62 5.18 0.97
N SER A 66 -3.19 3.98 1.00
CA SER A 66 -3.03 2.93 -0.02
C SER A 66 -3.44 3.45 -1.41
N LEU A 67 -4.58 4.11 -1.52
CA LEU A 67 -5.04 4.74 -2.76
C LEU A 67 -4.11 5.87 -3.21
N SER A 68 -3.66 6.71 -2.28
CA SER A 68 -2.80 7.84 -2.57
C SER A 68 -1.42 7.44 -3.08
N CYS A 69 -0.97 6.22 -2.79
CA CYS A 69 0.28 5.65 -3.29
C CYS A 69 0.22 5.25 -4.75
N LEU A 70 -0.97 4.99 -5.31
CA LEU A 70 -1.09 4.41 -6.63
C LEU A 70 -0.71 5.39 -7.73
N LYS A 71 -0.07 4.84 -8.77
CA LYS A 71 0.05 5.54 -10.04
C LYS A 71 -1.29 5.62 -10.76
N LEU A 72 -1.35 6.44 -11.80
CA LEU A 72 -2.49 6.45 -12.73
C LEU A 72 -2.73 5.02 -13.26
N ARG A 73 -3.95 4.51 -13.11
CA ARG A 73 -4.30 3.11 -13.46
C ARG A 73 -3.62 2.04 -12.63
N GLY A 74 -3.11 2.38 -11.45
CA GLY A 74 -2.70 1.41 -10.44
C GLY A 74 -3.89 0.69 -9.80
N ALA A 75 -3.62 -0.42 -9.13
CA ALA A 75 -4.64 -1.22 -8.47
C ALA A 75 -4.41 -1.32 -6.95
N CYS A 76 -5.45 -1.13 -6.14
CA CYS A 76 -5.43 -1.51 -4.74
C CYS A 76 -6.21 -2.81 -4.57
N VAL A 77 -5.60 -3.82 -3.96
CA VAL A 77 -6.22 -5.11 -3.65
C VAL A 77 -6.43 -5.16 -2.14
N LEU A 78 -7.69 -5.06 -1.73
CA LEU A 78 -8.08 -5.16 -0.33
C LEU A 78 -8.55 -6.59 -0.06
N TYR A 79 -7.66 -7.40 0.53
CA TYR A 79 -7.94 -8.83 0.73
C TYR A 79 -8.36 -9.18 2.16
N ASP A 80 -8.18 -8.23 3.09
CA ASP A 80 -8.70 -8.31 4.46
C ASP A 80 -8.89 -6.88 4.99
N ASN A 81 -9.47 -6.77 6.17
CA ASN A 81 -10.03 -5.54 6.67
C ASN A 81 -10.03 -5.51 8.21
N SER A 82 -8.86 -5.82 8.76
CA SER A 82 -8.65 -6.01 10.20
C SER A 82 -8.99 -4.78 11.06
N SER A 83 -8.98 -3.57 10.48
CA SER A 83 -9.33 -2.32 11.18
C SER A 83 -10.79 -1.88 11.03
N GLY A 84 -11.63 -2.69 10.38
CA GLY A 84 -13.02 -2.37 10.06
C GLY A 84 -13.19 -1.88 8.62
N SER A 85 -14.41 -1.95 8.07
CA SER A 85 -14.64 -1.72 6.63
C SER A 85 -14.41 -0.26 6.27
N PRO A 86 -13.55 0.06 5.30
CA PRO A 86 -13.57 1.38 4.72
C PRO A 86 -14.99 1.61 4.19
N ALA A 87 -15.54 2.79 4.45
CA ALA A 87 -16.78 3.20 3.82
C ALA A 87 -16.58 3.08 2.30
N VAL A 88 -17.51 2.38 1.64
CA VAL A 88 -17.54 2.07 0.20
C VAL A 88 -16.49 2.85 -0.58
N ILE A 89 -15.40 2.19 -0.99
CA ILE A 89 -14.37 2.77 -1.85
C ILE A 89 -14.91 2.83 -3.29
N PHE A 90 -15.97 3.62 -3.46
CA PHE A 90 -16.35 4.22 -4.73
C PHE A 90 -16.53 5.72 -4.52
N PRO A 91 -15.46 6.49 -4.26
CA PRO A 91 -15.51 7.92 -4.43
C PRO A 91 -15.08 8.23 -5.86
N THR A 92 -15.87 9.03 -6.55
CA THR A 92 -15.61 9.67 -7.85
C THR A 92 -14.13 10.07 -8.14
N PRO A 93 -13.28 10.50 -7.17
CA PRO A 93 -11.84 10.71 -7.40
C PRO A 93 -11.05 9.49 -7.89
N THR A 94 -11.38 8.25 -7.52
CA THR A 94 -10.64 7.05 -7.97
C THR A 94 -10.84 6.80 -9.46
N LEU A 95 -12.05 7.06 -9.97
CA LEU A 95 -12.35 7.03 -11.41
C LEU A 95 -11.56 8.12 -12.16
N ALA A 96 -11.42 9.32 -11.58
CA ALA A 96 -10.66 10.42 -12.18
C ALA A 96 -9.14 10.13 -12.22
N ALA A 97 -8.59 9.41 -11.24
CA ALA A 97 -7.22 8.90 -11.25
C ALA A 97 -7.05 7.61 -12.07
N GLY A 98 -8.14 7.05 -12.61
CA GLY A 98 -8.13 5.81 -13.39
C GLY A 98 -7.74 4.55 -12.61
N SER A 99 -7.60 4.64 -11.30
CA SER A 99 -7.13 3.57 -10.40
C SER A 99 -8.28 2.68 -9.95
N TRP A 100 -8.03 1.38 -9.77
CA TRP A 100 -9.06 0.38 -9.45
C TRP A 100 -8.86 -0.20 -8.06
N CYS A 101 -9.94 -0.27 -7.26
CA CYS A 101 -9.97 -1.06 -6.03
C CYS A 101 -10.83 -2.30 -6.25
N MET A 102 -10.29 -3.47 -5.91
CA MET A 102 -11.02 -4.75 -5.92
C MET A 102 -11.02 -5.37 -4.54
#